data_AF-A0AAQ0U5J2-F1
#
_entry.id   AF-A0AAQ0U5J2-F1
#
_cell.length_a   1.000
_cell.length_b   1.000
_cell.length_c   1.000
_cell.angle_alpha   90.00
_cell.angle_beta   90.00
_cell.angle_gamma   90.00
#
_symmetry.space_group_name_H-M   'P 1'
#
loop_
_entity.id
_entity.type
_entity.pdbx_description
1 polymer ?
#
loop_
_entity_poly.entity_id
_entity_poly.type
_entity_poly.pdbx_seq_one_letter_code
_entity_poly.pdbx_strand_id
1 'polypeptide(L)'
;MLLSAGLLWSTPLAAAAPAVSGPASCVPFGTAQLPPGVPSGGGRVGLAHLPTFTGSTAPTSVEIRTPITQFNRFWDFALVDHDLLARPREPGVPTTEAWHFVPMPECLRGRLVGISLDDDELVAVDDNGWIYTMDNASQDPLVWNWTSAWGAPLWSGPGRQLPGDRPNGWALSVSSPWDNRTFTDVAGRIHYVGLAKMTMIPTLTGDGSRITYADPWLPNDDSYEIGGPLGGRFRADSLSAAGSTTFVMNKYGDMYTRTFDFDSSGSDSIFFRYSWEDQSGKPTAPNLVAETLDRNTAAIQLPAPDWVHQPKIPGEVTSAISVHSLGPGPNRRELRVEGRRDAESGFWHKDLVGGVWEFTPTGAPILGTAIENTPTDRSADTLTPAAPWHLSASLPARNGAIDGQTLIDIGFPYSVVDPRLLDAIGQHAQPSGYQLKVDHFDPAATTRTATVTAPDGTALPVVLHTADGLRMSPRESGLDSNPRHLVGAIEIPATAYADRASNPALDTFVRDWMHGNHIAAITLSATDHDLVIR
;
A
#
# COMPACT_ATOMS: atom_id res chain seq x y z
N MET A 1 -23.90 69.20 0.38
CA MET A 1 -24.71 68.05 -0.04
C MET A 1 -24.05 66.80 0.51
N LEU A 2 -24.78 66.05 1.34
CA LEU A 2 -24.31 64.86 2.05
C LEU A 2 -23.98 63.73 1.05
N LEU A 3 -22.84 63.07 1.24
CA LEU A 3 -22.52 61.79 0.60
C LEU A 3 -22.54 60.71 1.68
N SER A 4 -23.57 59.86 1.57
CA SER A 4 -23.91 58.76 2.46
C SER A 4 -22.91 57.62 2.31
N ALA A 5 -22.26 57.21 3.40
CA ALA A 5 -21.51 55.96 3.47
C ALA A 5 -22.48 54.80 3.73
N GLY A 6 -22.59 53.88 2.78
CA GLY A 6 -23.32 52.62 2.96
C GLY A 6 -22.47 51.61 3.72
N LEU A 7 -22.89 51.24 4.93
CA LEU A 7 -22.40 50.03 5.61
C LEU A 7 -22.98 48.80 4.89
N LEU A 8 -22.11 47.95 4.34
CA LEU A 8 -22.46 46.59 3.96
C LEU A 8 -22.39 45.72 5.22
N TRP A 9 -23.54 45.21 5.66
CA TRP A 9 -23.60 44.16 6.68
C TRP A 9 -23.13 42.84 6.08
N SER A 10 -22.06 42.29 6.64
CA SER A 10 -21.65 40.91 6.45
C SER A 10 -22.75 39.99 6.96
N THR A 11 -23.34 39.20 6.06
CA THR A 11 -24.20 38.07 6.42
C THR A 11 -23.42 37.11 7.33
N PRO A 12 -24.01 36.60 8.42
CA PRO A 12 -23.32 35.63 9.26
C PRO A 12 -23.07 34.38 8.43
N LEU A 13 -21.81 33.95 8.38
CA LEU A 13 -21.44 32.60 7.98
C LEU A 13 -22.35 31.63 8.73
N ALA A 14 -23.11 30.82 7.98
CA ALA A 14 -23.83 29.71 8.55
C ALA A 14 -22.82 28.89 9.36
N ALA A 15 -23.09 28.71 10.65
CA ALA A 15 -22.28 27.86 11.51
C ALA A 15 -22.20 26.48 10.85
N ALA A 16 -20.97 26.01 10.59
CA ALA A 16 -20.74 24.63 10.17
C ALA A 16 -21.48 23.70 11.13
N ALA A 17 -22.26 22.77 10.58
CA ALA A 17 -22.83 21.69 11.37
C ALA A 17 -21.69 21.03 12.18
N PRO A 18 -21.91 20.66 13.46
CA PRO A 18 -20.87 20.01 14.23
C PRO A 18 -20.42 18.75 13.49
N ALA A 19 -19.10 18.61 13.30
CA ALA A 19 -18.50 17.41 12.75
C ALA A 19 -19.05 16.20 13.52
N VAL A 20 -19.71 15.29 12.81
CA VAL A 20 -20.23 14.07 13.41
C VAL A 20 -19.02 13.30 13.96
N SER A 21 -19.00 13.02 15.26
CA SER A 21 -17.84 12.49 15.98
C SER A 21 -17.52 11.01 15.67
N GLY A 22 -18.14 10.42 14.66
CA GLY A 22 -18.05 9.00 14.32
C GLY A 22 -18.79 8.69 13.02
N PRO A 23 -18.62 7.48 12.47
CA PRO A 23 -19.38 7.06 11.30
C PRO A 23 -20.88 7.00 11.61
N ALA A 24 -21.70 7.09 10.57
CA ALA A 24 -23.15 6.89 10.63
C ALA A 24 -23.55 5.65 11.45
N SER A 25 -24.21 5.87 12.59
CA SER A 25 -24.49 4.84 13.59
C SER A 25 -25.51 3.77 13.18
N CYS A 26 -26.17 3.92 12.03
CA CYS A 26 -27.13 2.95 11.53
C CYS A 26 -26.48 1.83 10.70
N VAL A 27 -25.20 1.98 10.36
CA VAL A 27 -24.47 0.96 9.62
C VAL A 27 -24.23 -0.23 10.55
N PRO A 28 -24.65 -1.45 10.17
CA PRO A 28 -24.44 -2.63 10.99
C PRO A 28 -22.95 -3.00 11.04
N PHE A 29 -22.57 -3.96 11.89
CA PHE A 29 -21.20 -4.51 11.86
C PHE A 29 -20.93 -5.37 10.62
N GLY A 30 -21.98 -5.81 9.91
CA GLY A 30 -21.85 -6.67 8.74
C GLY A 30 -21.18 -8.00 9.07
N THR A 31 -20.38 -8.50 8.12
CA THR A 31 -19.52 -9.66 8.30
C THR A 31 -18.11 -9.29 8.74
N ALA A 32 -17.60 -8.11 8.38
CA ALA A 32 -16.21 -7.72 8.60
C ALA A 32 -15.25 -8.85 8.16
N GLN A 33 -15.47 -9.33 6.93
CA GLN A 33 -14.79 -10.47 6.30
C GLN A 33 -15.01 -11.84 6.96
N LEU A 34 -15.99 -12.03 7.86
CA LEU A 34 -16.25 -13.33 8.50
C LEU A 34 -17.34 -14.15 7.76
N PRO A 35 -17.07 -15.42 7.37
CA PRO A 35 -15.80 -16.14 7.51
C PRO A 35 -14.75 -15.63 6.50
N PRO A 36 -13.45 -15.61 6.87
CA PRO A 36 -12.40 -15.10 6.00
C PRO A 36 -12.25 -15.94 4.74
N GLY A 37 -12.02 -15.26 3.62
CA GLY A 37 -11.72 -15.90 2.33
C GLY A 37 -12.88 -16.77 1.84
N VAL A 38 -14.06 -16.20 1.61
CA VAL A 38 -15.10 -16.88 0.82
C VAL A 38 -14.70 -16.83 -0.67
N PRO A 39 -14.80 -17.93 -1.44
CA PRO A 39 -14.44 -17.92 -2.85
C PRO A 39 -15.31 -16.99 -3.71
N SER A 40 -14.71 -16.05 -4.44
CA SER A 40 -15.40 -15.16 -5.39
C SER A 40 -16.08 -15.93 -6.52
N GLY A 41 -17.40 -15.75 -6.69
CA GLY A 41 -18.23 -16.58 -7.59
C GLY A 41 -19.04 -15.84 -8.66
N GLY A 42 -19.16 -14.52 -8.60
CA GLY A 42 -20.01 -13.74 -9.50
C GLY A 42 -21.49 -14.10 -9.41
N GLY A 43 -21.95 -14.53 -8.23
CA GLY A 43 -23.34 -14.94 -8.00
C GLY A 43 -24.34 -13.83 -8.32
N ARG A 44 -25.54 -14.16 -8.81
CA ARG A 44 -26.57 -13.19 -9.23
C ARG A 44 -27.88 -13.29 -8.45
N VAL A 45 -27.94 -14.17 -7.44
CA VAL A 45 -29.16 -14.39 -6.65
C VAL A 45 -29.54 -13.11 -5.90
N GLY A 46 -30.79 -12.69 -6.06
CA GLY A 46 -31.31 -11.45 -5.47
C GLY A 46 -31.24 -10.22 -6.38
N LEU A 47 -30.44 -10.25 -7.46
CA LEU A 47 -30.33 -9.11 -8.38
C LEU A 47 -31.70 -8.68 -8.95
N ALA A 48 -32.52 -9.65 -9.36
CA ALA A 48 -33.85 -9.39 -9.90
C ALA A 48 -34.84 -8.75 -8.89
N HIS A 49 -34.51 -8.77 -7.59
CA HIS A 49 -35.30 -8.11 -6.55
C HIS A 49 -34.82 -6.69 -6.27
N LEU A 50 -33.65 -6.28 -6.79
CA LEU A 50 -33.13 -4.93 -6.63
C LEU A 50 -33.86 -3.97 -7.58
N PRO A 51 -34.28 -2.79 -7.11
CA PRO A 51 -34.89 -1.80 -7.99
C PRO A 51 -33.93 -1.42 -9.13
N THR A 52 -34.47 -1.31 -10.34
CA THR A 52 -33.71 -0.85 -11.51
C THR A 52 -33.62 0.67 -11.52
N PHE A 53 -32.43 1.19 -11.81
CA PHE A 53 -32.19 2.60 -12.07
C PHE A 53 -32.66 2.96 -13.48
N THR A 54 -33.50 4.00 -13.59
CA THR A 54 -34.11 4.42 -14.87
C THR A 54 -33.60 5.78 -15.36
N GLY A 55 -32.68 6.41 -14.62
CA GLY A 55 -32.07 7.67 -15.03
C GLY A 55 -31.11 7.47 -16.21
N SER A 56 -30.89 8.54 -16.98
CA SER A 56 -29.97 8.54 -18.12
C SER A 56 -28.54 8.95 -17.78
N THR A 57 -28.25 9.21 -16.50
CA THR A 57 -26.95 9.71 -16.01
C THR A 57 -25.96 8.59 -15.66
N ALA A 58 -26.43 7.33 -15.58
CA ALA A 58 -25.53 6.20 -15.35
C ALA A 58 -24.64 5.95 -16.57
N PRO A 59 -23.37 5.56 -16.36
CA PRO A 59 -22.44 5.33 -17.45
C PRO A 59 -22.87 4.14 -18.32
N THR A 60 -22.63 4.26 -19.63
CA THR A 60 -22.89 3.18 -20.58
C THR A 60 -21.89 2.03 -20.43
N SER A 61 -20.64 2.35 -20.12
CA SER A 61 -19.54 1.42 -19.86
C SER A 61 -18.64 1.93 -18.73
N VAL A 62 -17.89 1.02 -18.10
CA VAL A 62 -16.97 1.35 -17.01
C VAL A 62 -15.58 0.82 -17.36
N GLU A 63 -14.80 1.63 -18.06
CA GLU A 63 -13.49 1.18 -18.58
C GLU A 63 -12.31 1.51 -17.66
N ILE A 64 -12.51 2.44 -16.73
CA ILE A 64 -11.48 2.87 -15.80
C ILE A 64 -12.06 3.01 -14.39
N ARG A 65 -11.27 2.60 -13.40
CA ARG A 65 -11.61 2.76 -11.98
C ARG A 65 -11.35 4.22 -11.58
N THR A 66 -12.36 4.91 -11.08
CA THR A 66 -12.36 6.28 -10.58
C THR A 66 -13.18 6.34 -9.28
N PRO A 67 -13.17 7.45 -8.51
CA PRO A 67 -14.03 7.56 -7.34
C PRO A 67 -15.54 7.36 -7.60
N ILE A 68 -16.00 7.38 -8.85
CA ILE A 68 -17.42 7.21 -9.21
C ILE A 68 -17.69 6.04 -10.16
N THR A 69 -16.66 5.36 -10.67
CA THR A 69 -16.81 4.20 -11.56
C THR A 69 -15.85 3.11 -11.12
N GLN A 70 -16.34 1.91 -10.88
CA GLN A 70 -15.55 0.83 -10.32
C GLN A 70 -15.95 -0.50 -10.96
N PHE A 71 -15.05 -1.47 -10.96
CA PHE A 71 -15.37 -2.80 -11.48
C PHE A 71 -14.45 -3.86 -10.89
N ASN A 72 -14.96 -5.07 -10.72
CA ASN A 72 -14.17 -6.29 -10.56
C ASN A 72 -14.42 -7.22 -11.76
N ARG A 73 -14.07 -8.50 -11.64
CA ARG A 73 -14.26 -9.49 -12.71
C ARG A 73 -15.72 -9.80 -13.02
N PHE A 74 -16.66 -9.47 -12.13
CA PHE A 74 -18.05 -9.94 -12.19
C PHE A 74 -19.07 -8.81 -12.20
N TRP A 75 -18.69 -7.62 -11.74
CA TRP A 75 -19.60 -6.51 -11.50
C TRP A 75 -18.99 -5.18 -11.92
N ASP A 76 -19.83 -4.36 -12.54
CA ASP A 76 -19.66 -2.92 -12.64
C ASP A 76 -20.36 -2.25 -11.45
N PHE A 77 -19.72 -1.22 -10.90
CA PHE A 77 -20.31 -0.30 -9.92
C PHE A 77 -20.17 1.13 -10.40
N ALA A 78 -21.18 1.96 -10.13
CA ALA A 78 -21.14 3.39 -10.41
C ALA A 78 -21.79 4.16 -9.26
N LEU A 79 -21.19 5.28 -8.88
CA LEU A 79 -21.79 6.27 -8.00
C LEU A 79 -22.35 7.39 -8.87
N VAL A 80 -23.68 7.43 -8.99
CA VAL A 80 -24.39 8.44 -9.78
C VAL A 80 -25.06 9.40 -8.82
N ASP A 81 -24.57 10.63 -8.79
CA ASP A 81 -24.85 11.61 -7.72
C ASP A 81 -24.43 11.05 -6.35
N HIS A 82 -25.34 10.39 -5.64
CA HIS A 82 -25.09 9.70 -4.37
C HIS A 82 -25.65 8.28 -4.33
N ASP A 83 -26.22 7.82 -5.45
CA ASP A 83 -26.80 6.49 -5.58
C ASP A 83 -25.73 5.50 -6.06
N LEU A 84 -25.50 4.47 -5.25
CA LEU A 84 -24.61 3.38 -5.61
C LEU A 84 -25.38 2.36 -6.46
N LEU A 85 -24.92 2.17 -7.69
CA LEU A 85 -25.50 1.29 -8.67
C LEU A 85 -24.55 0.14 -8.97
N ALA A 86 -25.11 -1.03 -9.27
CA ALA A 86 -24.36 -2.19 -9.74
C ALA A 86 -25.05 -2.85 -10.94
N ARG A 87 -24.26 -3.49 -11.79
CA ARG A 87 -24.75 -4.39 -12.84
C ARG A 87 -23.73 -5.50 -13.13
N PRO A 88 -24.16 -6.67 -13.61
CA PRO A 88 -23.23 -7.72 -13.98
C PRO A 88 -22.30 -7.30 -15.13
N ARG A 89 -21.04 -7.74 -15.02
CA ARG A 89 -19.98 -7.58 -16.02
C ARG A 89 -19.42 -8.95 -16.39
N GLU A 90 -19.01 -9.06 -17.65
CA GLU A 90 -18.08 -10.08 -18.11
C GLU A 90 -16.86 -9.37 -18.73
N PRO A 91 -15.62 -9.72 -18.33
CA PRO A 91 -14.43 -9.02 -18.82
C PRO A 91 -14.31 -9.07 -20.35
N GLY A 92 -14.09 -7.92 -20.98
CA GLY A 92 -13.95 -7.81 -22.43
C GLY A 92 -15.26 -7.92 -23.22
N VAL A 93 -16.41 -8.05 -22.55
CA VAL A 93 -17.73 -8.15 -23.18
C VAL A 93 -18.57 -6.92 -22.79
N PRO A 94 -19.02 -6.10 -23.77
CA PRO A 94 -19.96 -5.02 -23.49
C PRO A 94 -21.23 -5.56 -22.84
N THR A 95 -21.59 -5.03 -21.67
CA THR A 95 -22.82 -5.41 -20.97
C THR A 95 -23.97 -4.49 -21.36
N THR A 96 -25.14 -5.09 -21.59
CA THR A 96 -26.42 -4.37 -21.77
C THR A 96 -27.34 -4.55 -20.56
N GLU A 97 -26.83 -5.14 -19.48
CA GLU A 97 -27.58 -5.34 -18.25
C GLU A 97 -27.98 -3.98 -17.66
N ALA A 98 -29.18 -3.93 -17.08
CA ALA A 98 -29.66 -2.72 -16.44
C ALA A 98 -28.87 -2.42 -15.17
N TRP A 99 -28.76 -1.14 -14.83
CA TRP A 99 -28.23 -0.72 -13.54
C TRP A 99 -29.27 -0.97 -12.45
N HIS A 100 -28.85 -1.55 -11.33
CA HIS A 100 -29.69 -1.78 -10.15
C HIS A 100 -29.13 -1.02 -8.95
N PHE A 101 -30.01 -0.52 -8.09
CA PHE A 101 -29.59 0.10 -6.84
C PHE A 101 -28.98 -0.95 -5.91
N VAL A 102 -27.79 -0.65 -5.37
CA VAL A 102 -27.15 -1.46 -4.35
C VAL A 102 -27.90 -1.29 -3.02
N PRO A 103 -28.24 -2.37 -2.30
CA PRO A 103 -28.79 -2.28 -0.95
C PRO A 103 -27.81 -1.55 -0.03
N MET A 104 -28.26 -0.46 0.59
CA MET A 104 -27.46 0.32 1.55
C MET A 104 -28.29 0.66 2.79
N PRO A 105 -27.65 0.75 3.97
CA PRO A 105 -28.27 1.36 5.16
C PRO A 105 -28.84 2.74 4.83
N GLU A 106 -30.01 3.07 5.37
CA GLU A 106 -30.73 4.30 5.04
C GLU A 106 -29.89 5.56 5.33
N CYS A 107 -29.08 5.53 6.38
CA CYS A 107 -28.21 6.65 6.76
C CYS A 107 -27.03 6.89 5.81
N LEU A 108 -26.76 6.02 4.83
CA LEU A 108 -25.75 6.26 3.79
C LEU A 108 -26.34 6.83 2.49
N ARG A 109 -27.67 6.75 2.32
CA ARG A 109 -28.33 7.28 1.13
C ARG A 109 -28.11 8.79 1.04
N GLY A 110 -27.71 9.27 -0.13
CA GLY A 110 -27.49 10.70 -0.34
C GLY A 110 -26.19 11.25 0.26
N ARG A 111 -25.28 10.40 0.78
CA ARG A 111 -24.08 10.85 1.50
C ARG A 111 -22.77 10.37 0.92
N LEU A 112 -22.77 9.32 0.10
CA LEU A 112 -21.56 8.78 -0.49
C LEU A 112 -20.99 9.75 -1.53
N VAL A 113 -19.67 9.93 -1.51
CA VAL A 113 -18.93 10.83 -2.42
C VAL A 113 -17.81 10.14 -3.18
N GLY A 114 -17.45 8.91 -2.79
CA GLY A 114 -16.44 8.12 -3.50
C GLY A 114 -16.56 6.63 -3.21
N ILE A 115 -16.16 5.81 -4.18
CA ILE A 115 -16.10 4.35 -4.09
C ILE A 115 -14.80 3.79 -4.64
N SER A 116 -14.37 2.66 -4.11
CA SER A 116 -13.28 1.85 -4.66
C SER A 116 -13.55 0.36 -4.45
N LEU A 117 -13.28 -0.46 -5.46
CA LEU A 117 -13.60 -1.89 -5.47
C LEU A 117 -12.37 -2.70 -5.84
N ASP A 118 -12.10 -3.73 -5.07
CA ASP A 118 -11.16 -4.78 -5.48
C ASP A 118 -11.57 -6.14 -4.91
N ASP A 119 -11.38 -7.19 -5.73
CA ASP A 119 -11.94 -8.52 -5.51
C ASP A 119 -13.41 -8.50 -5.03
N ASP A 120 -13.67 -8.90 -3.78
CA ASP A 120 -14.98 -9.06 -3.18
C ASP A 120 -15.31 -8.00 -2.13
N GLU A 121 -14.58 -6.89 -2.09
CA GLU A 121 -14.85 -5.78 -1.17
C GLU A 121 -14.98 -4.47 -1.94
N LEU A 122 -15.96 -3.67 -1.52
CA LEU A 122 -16.12 -2.30 -1.98
C LEU A 122 -15.99 -1.37 -0.78
N VAL A 123 -15.12 -0.38 -0.87
CA VAL A 123 -15.08 0.73 0.07
C VAL A 123 -15.87 1.89 -0.50
N ALA A 124 -16.72 2.49 0.32
CA ALA A 124 -17.38 3.76 0.06
C ALA A 124 -16.97 4.80 1.12
N VAL A 125 -16.92 6.06 0.72
CA VAL A 125 -16.58 7.20 1.57
C VAL A 125 -17.74 8.18 1.58
N ASP A 126 -18.14 8.67 2.77
CA ASP A 126 -19.18 9.70 2.89
C ASP A 126 -18.62 11.13 2.80
N ASP A 127 -19.54 12.10 2.80
CA ASP A 127 -19.28 13.55 2.80
C ASP A 127 -18.43 14.08 3.96
N ASN A 128 -18.26 13.28 5.03
CA ASN A 128 -17.38 13.58 6.16
C ASN A 128 -16.09 12.75 6.13
N GLY A 129 -15.82 12.02 5.05
CA GLY A 129 -14.63 11.21 4.87
C GLY A 129 -14.66 9.85 5.59
N TRP A 130 -15.77 9.43 6.20
CA TRP A 130 -15.85 8.14 6.89
C TRP A 130 -15.86 6.98 5.91
N ILE A 131 -15.08 5.95 6.22
CA ILE A 131 -14.93 4.72 5.43
C ILE A 131 -16.04 3.74 5.81
N TYR A 132 -16.64 3.13 4.79
CA TYR A 132 -17.61 2.05 4.90
C TYR A 132 -17.22 0.93 3.95
N THR A 133 -17.24 -0.31 4.41
CA THR A 133 -16.94 -1.48 3.59
C THR A 133 -18.20 -2.26 3.31
N MET A 134 -18.43 -2.59 2.05
CA MET A 134 -19.38 -3.61 1.62
C MET A 134 -18.62 -4.90 1.33
N ASP A 135 -18.85 -5.92 2.15
CA ASP A 135 -18.30 -7.26 1.94
C ASP A 135 -19.11 -8.02 0.88
N ASN A 136 -18.48 -9.06 0.33
CA ASN A 136 -19.08 -10.00 -0.61
C ASN A 136 -19.48 -9.37 -1.97
N ALA A 137 -18.84 -8.28 -2.38
CA ALA A 137 -19.10 -7.57 -3.65
C ALA A 137 -18.90 -8.44 -4.91
N SER A 138 -18.23 -9.59 -4.80
CA SER A 138 -18.11 -10.59 -5.86
C SER A 138 -19.12 -11.74 -5.77
N GLN A 139 -19.97 -11.76 -4.73
CA GLN A 139 -20.96 -12.81 -4.45
C GLN A 139 -22.38 -12.39 -4.87
N ASP A 140 -23.37 -13.23 -4.52
CA ASP A 140 -24.80 -12.93 -4.69
C ASP A 140 -25.20 -11.63 -3.97
N PRO A 141 -25.97 -10.73 -4.62
CA PRO A 141 -26.46 -9.50 -3.98
C PRO A 141 -27.24 -9.70 -2.67
N LEU A 142 -27.79 -10.89 -2.40
CA LEU A 142 -28.43 -11.21 -1.12
C LEU A 142 -27.48 -11.20 0.08
N VAL A 143 -26.18 -11.37 -0.11
CA VAL A 143 -25.18 -11.43 0.97
C VAL A 143 -24.30 -10.19 1.06
N TRP A 144 -24.50 -9.21 0.18
CA TRP A 144 -23.88 -7.90 0.29
C TRP A 144 -24.29 -7.26 1.62
N ASN A 145 -23.30 -6.90 2.42
CA ASN A 145 -23.52 -6.34 3.74
C ASN A 145 -22.47 -5.28 4.03
N TRP A 146 -22.83 -4.35 4.90
CA TRP A 146 -22.04 -3.15 5.16
C TRP A 146 -21.48 -3.16 6.57
N THR A 147 -20.29 -2.60 6.73
CA THR A 147 -19.69 -2.27 8.03
C THR A 147 -19.05 -0.90 8.01
N SER A 148 -19.14 -0.19 9.13
CA SER A 148 -18.32 1.00 9.40
C SER A 148 -17.14 0.69 10.31
N ALA A 149 -17.04 -0.56 10.79
CA ALA A 149 -15.98 -0.98 11.67
C ALA A 149 -14.66 -0.96 10.89
N TRP A 150 -13.61 -0.42 11.49
CA TRP A 150 -12.29 -0.34 10.86
C TRP A 150 -11.25 -0.13 11.94
N GLY A 151 -10.16 -0.87 11.88
CA GLY A 151 -8.98 -0.69 12.72
C GLY A 151 -8.80 -1.72 13.82
N ALA A 152 -7.65 -1.61 14.48
CA ALA A 152 -7.16 -2.62 15.40
C ALA A 152 -7.99 -2.84 16.68
N PRO A 153 -7.92 -4.06 17.22
CA PRO A 153 -7.54 -5.29 16.51
C PRO A 153 -8.66 -5.76 15.58
N LEU A 154 -8.31 -6.27 14.39
CA LEU A 154 -9.21 -7.11 13.57
C LEU A 154 -10.63 -6.53 13.38
N TRP A 155 -10.75 -5.35 12.76
CA TRP A 155 -12.03 -4.66 12.53
C TRP A 155 -12.76 -4.18 13.79
N SER A 156 -12.23 -4.30 15.00
CA SER A 156 -12.94 -3.90 16.23
C SER A 156 -12.90 -2.40 16.53
N GLY A 157 -12.16 -1.62 15.74
CA GLY A 157 -12.15 -0.17 15.84
C GLY A 157 -13.49 0.48 15.48
N PRO A 158 -13.80 1.67 16.02
CA PRO A 158 -15.10 2.34 15.87
C PRO A 158 -15.35 2.91 14.45
N GLY A 159 -14.41 2.72 13.53
CA GLY A 159 -14.39 3.31 12.19
C GLY A 159 -13.23 4.27 12.00
N ARG A 160 -12.98 4.62 10.74
CA ARG A 160 -11.84 5.45 10.32
C ARG A 160 -12.26 6.40 9.21
N GLN A 161 -11.67 7.60 9.21
CA GLN A 161 -11.75 8.53 8.09
C GLN A 161 -10.61 8.28 7.10
N LEU A 162 -10.84 8.58 5.83
CA LEU A 162 -9.81 8.53 4.80
C LEU A 162 -8.64 9.48 5.19
N PRO A 163 -7.37 9.01 5.17
CA PRO A 163 -6.20 9.81 5.58
C PRO A 163 -5.90 11.07 4.76
N GLY A 164 -6.57 11.27 3.62
CA GLY A 164 -6.31 12.36 2.69
C GLY A 164 -7.57 12.78 1.94
N ASP A 165 -7.51 13.96 1.33
CA ASP A 165 -8.63 14.62 0.65
C ASP A 165 -8.46 14.71 -0.88
N ARG A 166 -7.38 14.11 -1.41
CA ARG A 166 -7.09 14.10 -2.85
C ARG A 166 -8.14 13.30 -3.62
N PRO A 167 -8.80 13.88 -4.63
CA PRO A 167 -9.84 13.19 -5.41
C PRO A 167 -9.38 11.87 -6.04
N ASN A 168 -8.20 11.84 -6.66
CA ASN A 168 -7.61 10.64 -7.28
C ASN A 168 -6.51 10.01 -6.41
N GLY A 169 -6.59 10.24 -5.10
CA GLY A 169 -5.50 9.96 -4.18
C GLY A 169 -5.59 8.63 -3.46
N TRP A 170 -6.65 7.84 -3.62
CA TRP A 170 -6.84 6.63 -2.84
C TRP A 170 -7.48 5.51 -3.67
N ALA A 171 -7.22 4.28 -3.27
CA ALA A 171 -7.87 3.11 -3.85
C ALA A 171 -7.93 1.99 -2.82
N LEU A 172 -8.90 1.10 -2.96
CA LEU A 172 -8.94 -0.19 -2.28
C LEU A 172 -8.06 -1.18 -3.04
N SER A 173 -7.31 -1.99 -2.30
CA SER A 173 -6.59 -3.14 -2.82
C SER A 173 -6.85 -4.33 -1.91
N VAL A 174 -7.32 -5.43 -2.52
CA VAL A 174 -7.59 -6.68 -1.83
C VAL A 174 -6.79 -7.78 -2.51
N SER A 175 -5.95 -8.46 -1.74
CA SER A 175 -5.29 -9.68 -2.17
C SER A 175 -5.96 -10.86 -1.49
N SER A 176 -6.56 -11.77 -2.25
CA SER A 176 -7.29 -12.92 -1.69
C SER A 176 -6.74 -14.28 -2.14
N PRO A 177 -6.95 -15.35 -1.35
CA PRO A 177 -6.54 -16.70 -1.71
C PRO A 177 -7.32 -17.28 -2.91
N TRP A 178 -8.34 -16.58 -3.42
CA TRP A 178 -9.22 -17.08 -4.47
C TRP A 178 -9.08 -16.34 -5.80
N ASP A 179 -9.00 -15.00 -5.75
CA ASP A 179 -8.80 -14.20 -6.95
C ASP A 179 -7.33 -14.14 -7.35
N ASN A 180 -6.46 -13.60 -6.49
CA ASN A 180 -5.03 -13.45 -6.79
C ASN A 180 -4.25 -14.74 -6.49
N ARG A 181 -4.59 -15.42 -5.38
CA ARG A 181 -4.01 -16.68 -4.85
C ARG A 181 -2.56 -16.59 -4.39
N THR A 182 -1.73 -15.91 -5.16
CA THR A 182 -0.28 -15.85 -4.92
C THR A 182 0.30 -14.48 -5.22
N PHE A 183 1.42 -14.20 -4.57
CA PHE A 183 2.29 -13.04 -4.81
C PHE A 183 3.74 -13.51 -5.04
N THR A 184 4.65 -12.58 -5.37
CA THR A 184 6.09 -12.85 -5.48
C THR A 184 6.92 -12.03 -4.52
N ASP A 185 7.96 -12.65 -3.96
CA ASP A 185 9.01 -11.95 -3.24
C ASP A 185 9.99 -11.24 -4.19
N VAL A 186 11.00 -10.56 -3.63
CA VAL A 186 12.02 -9.82 -4.41
C VAL A 186 12.87 -10.71 -5.32
N ALA A 187 12.96 -12.02 -5.03
CA ALA A 187 13.66 -13.00 -5.86
C ALA A 187 12.74 -13.64 -6.93
N GLY A 188 11.47 -13.22 -7.00
CA GLY A 188 10.49 -13.75 -7.93
C GLY A 188 9.91 -15.11 -7.53
N ARG A 189 10.12 -15.56 -6.29
CA ARG A 189 9.50 -16.81 -5.80
C ARG A 189 8.04 -16.61 -5.51
N ILE A 190 7.25 -17.64 -5.74
CA ILE A 190 5.81 -17.63 -5.51
C ILE A 190 5.50 -17.91 -4.04
N HIS A 191 4.63 -17.10 -3.45
CA HIS A 191 4.12 -17.24 -2.08
C HIS A 191 2.60 -17.18 -2.08
N TYR A 192 1.96 -17.75 -1.06
CA TYR A 192 0.50 -17.85 -1.00
C TYR A 192 -0.10 -16.70 -0.19
N VAL A 193 -1.19 -16.13 -0.70
CA VAL A 193 -1.96 -15.11 0.02
C VAL A 193 -2.60 -15.73 1.26
N GLY A 194 -2.59 -15.00 2.38
CA GLY A 194 -3.19 -15.40 3.64
C GLY A 194 -4.68 -15.73 3.54
N LEU A 195 -5.17 -16.64 4.39
CA LEU A 195 -6.60 -17.01 4.40
C LEU A 195 -7.52 -15.85 4.77
N ALA A 196 -7.02 -14.92 5.59
CA ALA A 196 -7.72 -13.71 6.00
C ALA A 196 -7.78 -12.63 4.91
N LYS A 197 -7.22 -12.89 3.73
CA LYS A 197 -6.94 -11.89 2.69
C LYS A 197 -5.97 -10.82 3.23
N MET A 198 -5.60 -9.89 2.35
CA MET A 198 -4.95 -8.65 2.72
C MET A 198 -5.78 -7.50 2.15
N THR A 199 -6.32 -6.65 3.03
CA THR A 199 -7.13 -5.49 2.66
C THR A 199 -6.41 -4.21 3.04
N MET A 200 -6.16 -3.36 2.05
CA MET A 200 -5.53 -2.05 2.26
C MET A 200 -6.21 -0.95 1.48
N ILE A 201 -6.20 0.25 2.06
CA ILE A 201 -6.55 1.50 1.38
C ILE A 201 -5.29 2.39 1.31
N PRO A 202 -4.42 2.20 0.29
CA PRO A 202 -3.37 3.17 0.00
C PRO A 202 -3.95 4.55 -0.32
N THR A 203 -3.36 5.58 0.27
CA THR A 203 -3.80 6.97 0.16
C THR A 203 -2.61 7.92 0.00
N LEU A 204 -2.68 8.82 -0.98
CA LEU A 204 -1.73 9.91 -1.22
C LEU A 204 -1.95 11.01 -0.18
N THR A 205 -0.98 11.19 0.71
CA THR A 205 -1.00 12.21 1.77
C THR A 205 0.10 13.26 1.56
N GLY A 206 0.14 14.29 2.41
CA GLY A 206 1.12 15.38 2.31
C GLY A 206 0.97 16.15 1.00
N ASP A 207 2.06 16.32 0.24
CA ASP A 207 2.08 16.95 -1.10
C ASP A 207 1.96 15.95 -2.26
N GLY A 208 1.59 14.69 -1.96
CA GLY A 208 1.50 13.59 -2.91
C GLY A 208 2.75 12.72 -2.93
N SER A 209 3.76 13.03 -2.11
CA SER A 209 4.97 12.22 -1.98
C SER A 209 4.89 11.06 -0.99
N ARG A 210 3.87 11.08 -0.12
CA ARG A 210 3.64 10.05 0.90
C ARG A 210 2.48 9.17 0.48
N ILE A 211 2.60 7.88 0.76
CA ILE A 211 1.56 6.89 0.48
C ILE A 211 1.33 6.12 1.77
N THR A 212 0.39 6.60 2.58
CA THR A 212 -0.07 5.89 3.77
C THR A 212 -1.02 4.78 3.36
N TYR A 213 -1.25 3.81 4.23
CA TYR A 213 -2.32 2.85 4.03
C TYR A 213 -3.10 2.62 5.31
N ALA A 214 -4.41 2.51 5.16
CA ALA A 214 -5.28 1.97 6.20
C ALA A 214 -5.46 0.47 5.97
N ASP A 215 -5.35 -0.31 7.04
CA ASP A 215 -5.64 -1.73 7.07
C ASP A 215 -6.63 -1.95 8.23
N PRO A 216 -7.69 -2.74 8.04
CA PRO A 216 -8.74 -2.90 9.04
C PRO A 216 -8.27 -3.64 10.30
N TRP A 217 -7.11 -4.29 10.28
CA TRP A 217 -6.51 -4.97 11.44
C TRP A 217 -5.51 -4.11 12.19
N LEU A 218 -5.00 -3.05 11.56
CA LEU A 218 -3.98 -2.15 12.11
C LEU A 218 -4.57 -0.93 12.83
N PRO A 219 -3.80 -0.24 13.70
CA PRO A 219 -4.29 0.94 14.39
C PRO A 219 -4.82 2.02 13.44
N ASN A 220 -5.85 2.74 13.88
CA ASN A 220 -6.41 3.88 13.15
C ASN A 220 -5.50 5.11 13.31
N ASP A 221 -4.32 5.04 12.71
CA ASP A 221 -3.37 6.14 12.56
C ASP A 221 -2.80 6.17 11.12
N ASP A 222 -2.13 7.26 10.77
CA ASP A 222 -1.55 7.47 9.44
C ASP A 222 -0.03 7.19 9.41
N SER A 223 0.44 6.27 10.27
CA SER A 223 1.86 6.02 10.46
C SER A 223 2.45 4.91 9.59
N TYR A 224 1.61 4.02 9.06
CA TYR A 224 2.00 2.99 8.11
C TYR A 224 2.01 3.51 6.68
N GLU A 225 3.07 3.17 5.94
CA GLU A 225 3.30 3.66 4.59
C GLU A 225 3.89 2.59 3.68
N ILE A 226 3.49 2.61 2.40
CA ILE A 226 4.15 1.84 1.35
C ILE A 226 5.55 2.43 1.09
N GLY A 227 5.68 3.75 1.22
CA GLY A 227 6.85 4.52 0.78
C GLY A 227 6.78 4.80 -0.73
N GLY A 228 6.95 6.06 -1.13
CA GLY A 228 6.84 6.48 -2.54
C GLY A 228 8.09 6.19 -3.39
N PRO A 229 7.99 6.31 -4.74
CA PRO A 229 9.15 6.16 -5.62
C PRO A 229 10.28 7.15 -5.30
N LEU A 230 11.49 6.82 -5.76
CA LEU A 230 12.69 7.68 -5.63
C LEU A 230 12.98 8.03 -4.15
N GLY A 231 12.89 7.02 -3.27
CA GLY A 231 13.15 7.16 -1.84
C GLY A 231 12.09 7.98 -1.11
N GLY A 232 10.81 7.85 -1.48
CA GLY A 232 9.71 8.59 -0.86
C GLY A 232 9.58 10.05 -1.30
N ARG A 233 10.25 10.43 -2.39
CA ARG A 233 10.35 11.84 -2.82
C ARG A 233 9.51 12.19 -4.04
N PHE A 234 9.10 11.17 -4.80
CA PHE A 234 8.27 11.34 -5.99
C PHE A 234 6.88 11.86 -5.63
N ARG A 235 6.46 12.99 -6.22
CA ARG A 235 5.13 13.57 -6.01
C ARG A 235 4.12 13.00 -6.99
N ALA A 236 3.31 12.05 -6.51
CA ALA A 236 2.20 11.51 -7.27
C ALA A 236 1.02 12.49 -7.28
N ASP A 237 0.36 12.58 -8.44
CA ASP A 237 -0.90 13.27 -8.65
C ASP A 237 -2.08 12.30 -8.52
N SER A 238 -1.89 11.06 -9.00
CA SER A 238 -2.92 10.04 -9.08
C SER A 238 -2.43 8.69 -8.56
N LEU A 239 -3.34 7.92 -7.97
CA LEU A 239 -3.10 6.58 -7.41
C LEU A 239 -4.24 5.62 -7.78
N SER A 240 -3.87 4.39 -8.12
CA SER A 240 -4.77 3.23 -8.16
C SER A 240 -4.09 2.06 -7.48
N ALA A 241 -4.87 1.12 -6.95
CA ALA A 241 -4.33 -0.12 -6.41
C ALA A 241 -5.26 -1.31 -6.70
N ALA A 242 -4.68 -2.51 -6.72
CA ALA A 242 -5.40 -3.78 -6.78
C ALA A 242 -4.46 -4.96 -6.47
N GLY A 243 -4.92 -5.96 -5.71
CA GLY A 243 -4.16 -7.19 -5.45
C GLY A 243 -2.73 -6.93 -4.98
N SER A 244 -2.57 -6.00 -4.03
CA SER A 244 -1.31 -5.52 -3.43
C SER A 244 -0.38 -4.80 -4.40
N THR A 245 -0.85 -4.46 -5.60
CA THR A 245 -0.12 -3.66 -6.57
C THR A 245 -0.60 -2.23 -6.50
N THR A 246 0.27 -1.30 -6.10
CA THR A 246 0.02 0.14 -6.16
C THR A 246 0.57 0.71 -7.46
N PHE A 247 -0.20 1.56 -8.13
CA PHE A 247 0.15 2.26 -9.36
C PHE A 247 0.00 3.76 -9.15
N VAL A 248 1.06 4.53 -9.37
CA VAL A 248 1.06 5.98 -9.20
C VAL A 248 1.56 6.70 -10.45
N MET A 249 1.12 7.94 -10.62
CA MET A 249 1.54 8.82 -11.71
C MET A 249 1.71 10.26 -11.22
N ASN A 250 2.75 10.96 -11.69
CA ASN A 250 2.92 12.40 -11.42
C ASN A 250 2.24 13.27 -12.50
N LYS A 251 2.29 14.59 -12.32
CA LYS A 251 1.77 15.58 -13.28
C LYS A 251 2.45 15.58 -14.67
N TYR A 252 3.57 14.88 -14.84
CA TYR A 252 4.29 14.74 -16.10
C TYR A 252 4.00 13.41 -16.79
N GLY A 253 3.11 12.57 -16.23
CA GLY A 253 2.80 11.24 -16.76
C GLY A 253 3.88 10.20 -16.51
N ASP A 254 4.83 10.45 -15.59
CA ASP A 254 5.80 9.43 -15.17
C ASP A 254 5.14 8.51 -14.16
N MET A 255 5.35 7.21 -14.32
CA MET A 255 4.47 6.19 -13.79
C MET A 255 5.28 5.11 -13.10
N TYR A 256 4.85 4.71 -11.90
CA TYR A 256 5.52 3.66 -11.15
C TYR A 256 4.51 2.67 -10.59
N THR A 257 4.90 1.40 -10.53
CA THR A 257 4.13 0.37 -9.85
C THR A 257 4.97 -0.31 -8.78
N ARG A 258 4.34 -0.76 -7.71
CA ARG A 258 5.01 -1.56 -6.68
C ARG A 258 4.05 -2.61 -6.13
N THR A 259 4.54 -3.85 -6.02
CA THR A 259 3.87 -4.90 -5.27
C THR A 259 4.31 -4.80 -3.81
N PHE A 260 3.39 -4.41 -2.94
CA PHE A 260 3.62 -4.23 -1.52
C PHE A 260 2.30 -4.36 -0.77
N ASP A 261 2.31 -5.15 0.30
CA ASP A 261 1.29 -5.16 1.33
C ASP A 261 1.93 -5.52 2.68
N PHE A 262 1.11 -5.59 3.74
CA PHE A 262 1.57 -5.90 5.08
C PHE A 262 2.19 -7.32 5.19
N ASP A 263 1.57 -8.31 4.56
CA ASP A 263 1.95 -9.73 4.59
C ASP A 263 3.23 -10.04 3.80
N SER A 264 3.48 -9.34 2.69
CA SER A 264 4.60 -9.58 1.78
C SER A 264 5.84 -8.78 2.13
N SER A 265 5.71 -7.75 2.98
CA SER A 265 6.76 -6.76 3.24
C SER A 265 7.66 -7.04 4.43
N GLY A 266 7.43 -8.12 5.17
CA GLY A 266 8.16 -8.40 6.42
C GLY A 266 7.47 -7.86 7.68
N SER A 267 6.26 -7.34 7.54
CA SER A 267 5.54 -6.63 8.60
C SER A 267 4.68 -7.57 9.46
N ASP A 268 4.23 -8.69 8.90
CA ASP A 268 3.38 -9.68 9.56
C ASP A 268 4.14 -10.96 9.99
N SER A 269 5.03 -10.83 10.97
CA SER A 269 5.86 -11.96 11.45
C SER A 269 5.12 -12.99 12.30
N ILE A 270 3.84 -12.75 12.59
CA ILE A 270 3.00 -13.66 13.36
C ILE A 270 2.48 -14.80 12.47
N PHE A 271 2.10 -14.47 11.22
CA PHE A 271 1.47 -15.42 10.30
C PHE A 271 2.41 -15.93 9.20
N PHE A 272 3.49 -15.20 8.90
CA PHE A 272 4.42 -15.51 7.82
C PHE A 272 5.88 -15.64 8.28
N ARG A 273 6.68 -16.36 7.49
CA ARG A 273 8.12 -16.49 7.68
C ARG A 273 8.85 -15.61 6.68
N TYR A 274 9.82 -14.83 7.17
CA TYR A 274 10.65 -13.97 6.34
C TYR A 274 12.12 -14.31 6.48
N SER A 275 12.92 -13.96 5.47
CA SER A 275 14.37 -14.04 5.54
C SER A 275 15.03 -12.93 4.74
N TRP A 276 16.08 -12.34 5.30
CA TRP A 276 16.98 -11.45 4.54
C TRP A 276 17.95 -12.25 3.66
N GLU A 277 18.20 -13.51 3.98
CA GLU A 277 19.15 -14.35 3.26
C GLU A 277 18.54 -14.94 1.99
N ASP A 278 19.41 -15.28 1.02
CA ASP A 278 19.00 -15.97 -0.20
C ASP A 278 18.36 -17.33 0.11
N GLN A 279 17.12 -17.52 -0.34
CA GLN A 279 16.37 -18.78 -0.21
C GLN A 279 16.45 -19.67 -1.47
N SER A 280 17.35 -19.41 -2.43
CA SER A 280 17.48 -20.18 -3.69
C SER A 280 17.72 -21.67 -3.48
N GLY A 281 18.33 -22.06 -2.36
CA GLY A 281 18.55 -23.46 -1.97
C GLY A 281 17.32 -24.19 -1.41
N LYS A 282 16.18 -23.51 -1.24
CA LYS A 282 14.95 -24.09 -0.69
C LYS A 282 13.83 -24.11 -1.74
N PRO A 283 12.98 -25.16 -1.76
CA PRO A 283 11.81 -25.20 -2.62
C PRO A 283 10.75 -24.19 -2.18
N THR A 284 10.00 -23.67 -3.15
CA THR A 284 8.71 -23.01 -2.90
C THR A 284 7.76 -23.97 -2.17
N ALA A 285 7.06 -23.46 -1.16
CA ALA A 285 6.03 -24.25 -0.48
C ALA A 285 4.87 -24.60 -1.44
N PRO A 286 4.20 -25.75 -1.30
CA PRO A 286 3.08 -26.13 -2.15
C PRO A 286 1.75 -25.44 -1.77
N ASN A 287 1.67 -24.80 -0.61
CA ASN A 287 0.52 -24.06 -0.08
C ASN A 287 0.91 -23.29 1.18
N LEU A 288 0.03 -22.39 1.62
CA LEU A 288 0.22 -21.56 2.82
C LEU A 288 0.53 -22.38 4.10
N VAL A 289 -0.12 -23.53 4.32
CA VAL A 289 0.10 -24.32 5.55
C VAL A 289 1.53 -24.85 5.62
N ALA A 290 2.02 -25.41 4.51
CA ALA A 290 3.41 -25.85 4.40
C ALA A 290 4.37 -24.65 4.49
N GLU A 291 4.00 -23.52 3.90
CA GLU A 291 4.78 -22.30 3.96
C GLU A 291 4.95 -21.79 5.40
N THR A 292 3.92 -21.85 6.23
CA THR A 292 4.02 -21.42 7.63
C THR A 292 4.78 -22.42 8.50
N LEU A 293 4.59 -23.72 8.30
CA LEU A 293 5.03 -24.75 9.26
C LEU A 293 6.33 -25.50 8.86
N ASP A 294 6.61 -25.66 7.56
CA ASP A 294 7.77 -26.42 7.09
C ASP A 294 8.98 -25.52 6.80
N ARG A 295 9.94 -25.51 7.72
CA ARG A 295 11.18 -24.71 7.59
C ARG A 295 12.10 -25.17 6.45
N ASN A 296 11.85 -26.32 5.83
CA ASN A 296 12.58 -26.76 4.63
C ASN A 296 12.12 -26.03 3.37
N THR A 297 10.97 -25.35 3.40
CA THR A 297 10.51 -24.49 2.31
C THR A 297 11.03 -23.07 2.46
N ALA A 298 11.18 -22.38 1.32
CA ALA A 298 11.63 -20.99 1.27
C ALA A 298 10.73 -20.10 2.14
N ALA A 299 11.34 -19.23 2.94
CA ALA A 299 10.65 -18.10 3.55
C ALA A 299 10.47 -16.97 2.51
N ILE A 300 9.58 -16.01 2.77
CA ILE A 300 9.45 -14.80 1.95
C ILE A 300 10.76 -14.01 2.05
N GLN A 301 11.44 -13.81 0.91
CA GLN A 301 12.71 -13.08 0.93
C GLN A 301 12.49 -11.57 0.96
N LEU A 302 13.17 -10.93 1.90
CA LEU A 302 13.22 -9.48 2.09
C LEU A 302 14.46 -8.86 1.43
N PRO A 303 14.49 -7.54 1.15
CA PRO A 303 13.41 -6.55 1.37
C PRO A 303 12.19 -6.77 0.47
N ALA A 304 11.08 -6.10 0.77
CA ALA A 304 9.95 -6.02 -0.15
C ALA A 304 10.39 -5.48 -1.53
N PRO A 305 9.78 -5.93 -2.65
CA PRO A 305 10.08 -5.42 -3.99
C PRO A 305 10.03 -3.88 -4.06
N ASP A 306 10.95 -3.31 -4.85
CA ASP A 306 11.02 -1.85 -5.06
C ASP A 306 10.06 -1.39 -6.17
N TRP A 307 9.93 -0.08 -6.33
CA TRP A 307 9.16 0.55 -7.40
C TRP A 307 9.74 0.24 -8.79
N VAL A 308 8.86 -0.17 -9.69
CA VAL A 308 9.16 -0.38 -11.10
C VAL A 308 8.67 0.80 -11.91
N HIS A 309 9.58 1.48 -12.60
CA HIS A 309 9.24 2.56 -13.53
C HIS A 309 8.56 1.98 -14.78
N GLN A 310 7.43 2.56 -15.16
CA GLN A 310 6.64 2.16 -16.32
C GLN A 310 7.01 3.02 -17.54
N PRO A 311 6.98 2.45 -18.76
CA PRO A 311 7.27 3.20 -19.97
C PRO A 311 6.27 4.35 -20.18
N LYS A 312 6.71 5.40 -20.86
CA LYS A 312 5.85 6.54 -21.22
C LYS A 312 4.76 6.12 -22.21
N ILE A 313 3.59 6.72 -22.07
CA ILE A 313 2.51 6.60 -23.04
C ILE A 313 2.78 7.57 -24.21
N PRO A 314 2.68 7.12 -25.47
CA PRO A 314 3.01 7.95 -26.64
C PRO A 314 1.89 8.91 -27.09
N GLY A 315 1.00 9.34 -26.19
CA GLY A 315 -0.13 10.21 -26.53
C GLY A 315 -0.69 10.99 -25.35
N GLU A 316 -1.88 11.56 -25.48
CA GLU A 316 -2.51 12.34 -24.41
C GLU A 316 -3.04 11.42 -23.32
N VAL A 317 -2.84 11.82 -22.06
CA VAL A 317 -3.33 11.10 -20.88
C VAL A 317 -3.97 12.06 -19.87
N THR A 318 -4.70 11.50 -18.92
CA THR A 318 -5.36 12.22 -17.84
C THR A 318 -4.98 11.62 -16.48
N SER A 319 -5.42 12.26 -15.39
CA SER A 319 -5.23 11.78 -14.01
C SER A 319 -6.00 10.49 -13.68
N ALA A 320 -6.91 10.02 -14.54
CA ALA A 320 -7.61 8.78 -14.31
C ALA A 320 -6.70 7.61 -14.72
N ILE A 321 -6.22 6.86 -13.71
CA ILE A 321 -5.38 5.67 -13.87
C ILE A 321 -6.04 4.49 -13.16
N SER A 322 -5.79 3.27 -13.65
CA SER A 322 -6.31 2.06 -13.04
C SER A 322 -5.31 0.93 -13.13
N VAL A 323 -5.17 0.17 -12.04
CA VAL A 323 -4.65 -1.19 -12.04
C VAL A 323 -5.75 -2.11 -11.55
N HIS A 324 -5.89 -3.29 -12.16
CA HIS A 324 -6.89 -4.28 -11.74
C HIS A 324 -6.43 -5.71 -12.04
N SER A 325 -6.93 -6.66 -11.25
CA SER A 325 -6.66 -8.10 -11.40
C SER A 325 -7.33 -8.67 -12.65
N LEU A 326 -6.57 -9.47 -13.40
CA LEU A 326 -7.08 -10.31 -14.50
C LEU A 326 -7.32 -11.76 -14.04
N GLY A 327 -7.24 -12.02 -12.73
CA GLY A 327 -7.37 -13.34 -12.10
C GLY A 327 -6.05 -13.86 -11.49
N PRO A 328 -5.94 -15.19 -11.28
CA PRO A 328 -4.87 -15.77 -10.46
C PRO A 328 -3.44 -15.54 -10.94
N GLY A 329 -2.56 -15.25 -9.99
CA GLY A 329 -1.11 -15.12 -10.15
C GLY A 329 -0.62 -13.67 -10.03
N PRO A 330 0.63 -13.44 -9.58
CA PRO A 330 1.17 -12.12 -9.17
C PRO A 330 1.19 -11.05 -10.27
N ASN A 331 1.47 -11.44 -11.52
CA ASN A 331 1.66 -10.50 -12.63
C ASN A 331 0.42 -10.34 -13.51
N ARG A 332 -0.70 -11.00 -13.16
CA ARG A 332 -1.95 -10.97 -13.92
C ARG A 332 -2.73 -9.70 -13.57
N ARG A 333 -2.21 -8.55 -13.97
CA ARG A 333 -2.87 -7.25 -13.85
C ARG A 333 -2.72 -6.47 -15.15
N GLU A 334 -3.74 -5.69 -15.46
CA GLU A 334 -3.71 -4.68 -16.53
C GLU A 334 -3.58 -3.29 -15.90
N LEU A 335 -2.72 -2.47 -16.49
CA LEU A 335 -2.65 -1.04 -16.25
C LEU A 335 -3.47 -0.33 -17.31
N ARG A 336 -4.30 0.63 -16.90
CA ARG A 336 -5.04 1.53 -17.79
C ARG A 336 -4.78 2.98 -17.42
N VAL A 337 -4.73 3.84 -18.42
CA VAL A 337 -4.64 5.30 -18.26
C VAL A 337 -5.59 5.94 -19.26
N GLU A 338 -6.56 6.70 -18.78
CA GLU A 338 -7.51 7.39 -19.67
C GLU A 338 -6.77 8.47 -20.47
N GLY A 339 -7.17 8.65 -21.73
CA GLY A 339 -6.50 9.59 -22.61
C GLY A 339 -7.16 9.76 -23.97
N ARG A 340 -6.39 10.29 -24.91
CA ARG A 340 -6.79 10.43 -26.31
C ARG A 340 -5.71 9.95 -27.27
N ARG A 341 -6.16 9.47 -28.42
CA ARG A 341 -5.35 9.28 -29.63
C ARG A 341 -6.11 9.88 -30.81
N ASP A 342 -5.47 10.78 -31.56
CA ASP A 342 -6.06 11.43 -32.73
C ASP A 342 -7.44 12.08 -32.45
N ALA A 343 -7.56 12.76 -31.31
CA ALA A 343 -8.78 13.38 -30.76
C ALA A 343 -9.91 12.43 -30.31
N GLU A 344 -9.77 11.11 -30.51
CA GLU A 344 -10.71 10.11 -30.01
C GLU A 344 -10.41 9.80 -28.53
N SER A 345 -11.45 9.79 -27.68
CA SER A 345 -11.32 9.42 -26.26
C SER A 345 -11.32 7.90 -26.08
N GLY A 346 -10.57 7.46 -25.08
CA GLY A 346 -10.38 6.06 -24.75
C GLY A 346 -9.41 5.88 -23.61
N PHE A 347 -8.73 4.75 -23.58
CA PHE A 347 -7.70 4.49 -22.60
C PHE A 347 -6.50 3.76 -23.23
N TRP A 348 -5.32 4.12 -22.73
CA TRP A 348 -4.09 3.39 -22.96
C TRP A 348 -4.04 2.22 -22.00
N HIS A 349 -3.63 1.05 -22.46
CA HIS A 349 -3.52 -0.13 -21.61
C HIS A 349 -2.31 -1.01 -21.96
N LYS A 350 -1.88 -1.78 -20.97
CA LYS A 350 -0.86 -2.83 -21.09
C LYS A 350 -0.92 -3.78 -19.90
N ASP A 351 -0.35 -4.96 -20.04
CA ASP A 351 -0.07 -5.83 -18.89
C ASP A 351 0.94 -5.16 -17.93
N LEU A 352 0.87 -5.49 -16.64
CA LEU A 352 1.75 -4.94 -15.59
C LEU A 352 3.23 -5.01 -15.97
N VAL A 353 3.67 -6.17 -16.46
CA VAL A 353 5.06 -6.43 -16.88
C VAL A 353 5.30 -6.20 -18.39
N GLY A 354 4.27 -5.78 -19.13
CA GLY A 354 4.37 -5.46 -20.55
C GLY A 354 5.12 -4.15 -20.80
N GLY A 355 5.84 -4.06 -21.91
CA GLY A 355 6.66 -2.88 -22.26
C GLY A 355 6.01 -1.90 -23.25
N VAL A 356 4.82 -2.22 -23.79
CA VAL A 356 4.18 -1.46 -24.88
C VAL A 356 2.77 -1.09 -24.47
N TRP A 357 2.40 0.17 -24.71
CA TRP A 357 1.05 0.68 -24.52
C TRP A 357 0.23 0.57 -25.81
N GLU A 358 -0.98 0.05 -25.69
CA GLU A 358 -2.00 0.02 -26.73
C GLU A 358 -3.12 0.99 -26.40
N PHE A 359 -3.85 1.49 -27.41
CA PHE A 359 -4.97 2.42 -27.20
C PHE A 359 -6.27 1.78 -27.65
N THR A 360 -7.25 1.74 -26.75
CA THR A 360 -8.62 1.30 -27.05
C THR A 360 -9.55 2.52 -27.06
N PRO A 361 -10.14 2.88 -28.21
CA PRO A 361 -11.13 3.95 -28.27
C PRO A 361 -12.45 3.52 -27.63
N THR A 362 -13.10 4.45 -26.94
CA THR A 362 -14.39 4.22 -26.29
C THR A 362 -15.45 5.26 -26.67
N GLY A 363 -15.01 6.46 -27.07
CA GLY A 363 -15.91 7.60 -27.29
C GLY A 363 -16.58 8.11 -26.01
N ALA A 364 -16.22 7.56 -24.83
CA ALA A 364 -16.76 7.98 -23.55
C ALA A 364 -16.26 9.38 -23.18
N PRO A 365 -17.04 10.16 -22.41
CA PRO A 365 -16.54 11.40 -21.82
C PRO A 365 -15.30 11.14 -20.95
N ILE A 366 -14.35 12.08 -21.00
CA ILE A 366 -13.16 12.05 -20.15
C ILE A 366 -13.56 12.33 -18.70
N LEU A 367 -13.07 11.50 -17.78
CA LEU A 367 -13.33 11.56 -16.34
C LEU A 367 -12.21 12.27 -15.57
N GLY A 368 -10.96 12.11 -16.00
CA GLY A 368 -9.76 12.68 -15.37
C GLY A 368 -9.42 14.09 -15.86
N THR A 369 -8.45 14.71 -15.20
CA THR A 369 -7.89 16.00 -15.61
C THR A 369 -6.69 15.79 -16.53
N ALA A 370 -6.45 16.70 -17.48
CA ALA A 370 -5.34 16.57 -18.42
C ALA A 370 -3.98 16.57 -17.71
N ILE A 371 -3.07 15.70 -18.16
CA ILE A 371 -1.69 15.56 -17.65
C ILE A 371 -0.72 15.97 -18.76
N GLU A 372 0.40 16.63 -18.40
CA GLU A 372 1.35 17.18 -19.38
C GLU A 372 1.94 16.11 -20.31
N ASN A 373 2.16 14.91 -19.77
CA ASN A 373 2.73 13.72 -20.43
C ASN A 373 3.83 14.01 -21.45
N THR A 374 4.99 14.46 -20.97
CA THR A 374 6.15 14.67 -21.84
C THR A 374 6.70 13.34 -22.39
N PRO A 375 7.34 13.30 -23.57
CA PRO A 375 7.91 12.05 -24.09
C PRO A 375 9.09 11.48 -23.27
N THR A 376 9.71 12.31 -22.44
CA THR A 376 10.86 11.95 -21.59
C THR A 376 10.45 11.85 -20.13
N ASP A 377 11.19 11.05 -19.37
CA ASP A 377 11.05 10.95 -17.91
C ASP A 377 11.39 12.28 -17.24
N ARG A 378 10.50 12.76 -16.37
CA ARG A 378 10.65 13.98 -15.57
C ARG A 378 10.43 13.72 -14.08
N SER A 379 10.61 12.48 -13.64
CA SER A 379 10.34 12.06 -12.25
C SER A 379 11.17 12.83 -11.23
N ALA A 380 12.37 13.29 -11.62
CA ALA A 380 13.28 14.03 -10.76
C ALA A 380 12.98 15.54 -10.64
N ASP A 381 12.13 16.10 -11.51
CA ASP A 381 11.96 17.56 -11.64
C ASP A 381 11.22 18.19 -10.46
N THR A 382 10.41 17.42 -9.75
CA THR A 382 9.57 17.90 -8.64
C THR A 382 9.67 17.05 -7.39
N LEU A 383 10.84 16.47 -7.13
CA LEU A 383 11.07 15.73 -5.90
C LEU A 383 10.85 16.61 -4.68
N THR A 384 10.12 16.09 -3.69
CA THR A 384 10.06 16.72 -2.37
C THR A 384 11.43 16.62 -1.67
N PRO A 385 11.72 17.44 -0.64
CA PRO A 385 12.94 17.29 0.14
C PRO A 385 13.11 15.88 0.72
N ALA A 386 14.35 15.46 0.89
CA ALA A 386 14.63 14.21 1.60
C ALA A 386 14.22 14.32 3.08
N ALA A 387 13.97 13.18 3.72
CA ALA A 387 13.61 13.15 5.14
C ALA A 387 14.69 13.83 6.00
N PRO A 388 14.31 14.53 7.08
CA PRO A 388 15.24 15.40 7.81
C PRO A 388 16.14 14.66 8.82
N TRP A 389 15.92 13.36 9.03
CA TRP A 389 16.57 12.63 10.11
C TRP A 389 17.94 12.11 9.69
N HIS A 390 18.99 12.60 10.35
CA HIS A 390 20.37 12.15 10.16
C HIS A 390 20.78 11.38 11.41
N LEU A 391 20.80 10.06 11.32
CA LEU A 391 20.93 9.18 12.48
C LEU A 391 22.25 8.40 12.43
N SER A 392 22.77 8.08 13.60
CA SER A 392 23.96 7.25 13.75
C SER A 392 23.83 6.33 14.95
N ALA A 393 24.39 5.13 14.84
CA ALA A 393 24.36 4.13 15.90
C ALA A 393 25.68 3.35 15.94
N SER A 394 26.12 2.98 17.14
CA SER A 394 27.17 1.97 17.29
C SER A 394 26.61 0.60 16.94
N LEU A 395 27.32 -0.16 16.11
CA LEU A 395 26.95 -1.55 15.84
C LEU A 395 27.35 -2.42 17.06
N PRO A 396 26.45 -3.26 17.56
CA PRO A 396 26.75 -4.18 18.65
C PRO A 396 27.73 -5.27 18.19
N ALA A 397 28.49 -5.81 19.14
CA ALA A 397 29.16 -7.09 18.97
C ALA A 397 28.10 -8.19 18.86
N ARG A 398 28.24 -9.07 17.87
CA ARG A 398 27.29 -10.18 17.62
C ARG A 398 27.70 -11.46 18.34
N ASN A 399 27.95 -11.36 19.64
CA ASN A 399 28.33 -12.48 20.52
C ASN A 399 27.29 -12.79 21.60
N GLY A 400 26.14 -12.11 21.57
CA GLY A 400 25.01 -12.33 22.47
C GLY A 400 24.18 -13.55 22.07
N ALA A 401 23.37 -14.05 23.03
CA ALA A 401 22.47 -15.19 22.81
C ALA A 401 21.18 -14.84 22.04
N ILE A 402 20.85 -13.55 21.94
CA ILE A 402 19.69 -13.03 21.20
C ILE A 402 20.21 -11.91 20.31
N ASP A 403 20.03 -12.07 18.99
CA ASP A 403 20.36 -11.08 17.97
C ASP A 403 19.20 -10.90 16.97
N GLY A 404 19.38 -10.02 15.98
CA GLY A 404 18.34 -9.76 14.98
C GLY A 404 17.86 -11.01 14.23
N GLN A 405 18.78 -11.94 13.91
CA GLN A 405 18.42 -13.19 13.24
C GLN A 405 17.59 -14.10 14.16
N THR A 406 17.97 -14.20 15.43
CA THR A 406 17.25 -14.98 16.43
C THR A 406 15.81 -14.52 16.57
N LEU A 407 15.59 -13.19 16.61
CA LEU A 407 14.24 -12.63 16.66
C LEU A 407 13.44 -13.04 15.43
N ILE A 408 14.02 -12.88 14.23
CA ILE A 408 13.40 -13.31 12.97
C ILE A 408 12.97 -14.78 13.00
N ASP A 409 13.85 -15.65 13.50
CA ASP A 409 13.64 -17.08 13.49
C ASP A 409 12.58 -17.57 14.48
N ILE A 410 12.33 -16.84 15.58
CA ILE A 410 11.30 -17.20 16.56
C ILE A 410 9.92 -16.64 16.21
N GLY A 411 9.79 -15.82 15.16
CA GLY A 411 8.50 -15.27 14.70
C GLY A 411 7.83 -14.36 15.72
N PHE A 412 8.60 -13.74 16.61
CA PHE A 412 8.05 -12.83 17.61
C PHE A 412 7.72 -11.49 16.95
N PRO A 413 6.62 -10.80 17.30
CA PRO A 413 6.35 -9.49 16.72
C PRO A 413 7.46 -8.50 17.10
N TYR A 414 8.30 -8.10 16.14
CA TYR A 414 9.47 -7.23 16.41
C TYR A 414 9.07 -5.83 16.88
N SER A 415 7.83 -5.47 16.67
CA SER A 415 7.17 -4.24 17.09
C SER A 415 6.89 -4.16 18.60
N VAL A 416 6.87 -5.28 19.33
CA VAL A 416 6.60 -5.30 20.78
C VAL A 416 7.85 -5.45 21.64
N VAL A 417 9.01 -5.72 21.04
CA VAL A 417 10.28 -5.83 21.75
C VAL A 417 11.09 -4.57 21.49
N ASP A 418 11.11 -3.64 22.44
CA ASP A 418 12.11 -2.59 22.44
C ASP A 418 13.49 -3.25 22.59
N PRO A 419 14.43 -3.08 21.65
CA PRO A 419 15.79 -3.56 21.82
C PRO A 419 16.43 -3.05 23.14
N ARG A 420 15.97 -1.92 23.68
CA ARG A 420 16.39 -1.40 25.00
C ARG A 420 15.85 -2.21 26.20
N LEU A 421 14.78 -2.99 26.04
CA LEU A 421 14.31 -3.90 27.11
C LEU A 421 15.31 -5.02 27.38
N LEU A 422 16.08 -5.45 26.38
CA LEU A 422 17.15 -6.44 26.56
C LEU A 422 18.26 -5.90 27.48
N ASP A 423 18.56 -4.60 27.39
CA ASP A 423 19.48 -3.95 28.32
C ASP A 423 18.95 -3.95 29.76
N ALA A 424 17.66 -3.68 29.93
CA ALA A 424 17.03 -3.65 31.25
C ALA A 424 17.10 -5.01 31.98
N ILE A 425 17.21 -6.12 31.25
CA ILE A 425 17.37 -7.47 31.81
C ILE A 425 18.83 -7.96 31.82
N GLY A 426 19.81 -7.07 31.60
CA GLY A 426 21.24 -7.37 31.69
C GLY A 426 21.86 -8.03 30.44
N GLN A 427 21.14 -8.08 29.31
CA GLN A 427 21.66 -8.54 28.01
C GLN A 427 22.28 -7.38 27.25
N HIS A 428 23.30 -6.75 27.84
CA HIS A 428 24.00 -5.61 27.22
C HIS A 428 24.87 -6.08 26.05
N ALA A 429 24.60 -5.54 24.86
CA ALA A 429 25.46 -5.75 23.70
C ALA A 429 26.65 -4.79 23.79
N GLN A 430 27.86 -5.35 23.88
CA GLN A 430 29.09 -4.55 23.85
C GLN A 430 29.24 -3.91 22.46
N PRO A 431 29.82 -2.70 22.34
CA PRO A 431 30.09 -2.11 21.04
C PRO A 431 31.13 -2.94 20.28
N SER A 432 30.91 -3.14 18.98
CA SER A 432 31.87 -3.81 18.09
C SER A 432 33.02 -2.90 17.63
N GLY A 433 32.89 -1.59 17.84
CA GLY A 433 33.79 -0.57 17.30
C GLY A 433 33.39 -0.05 15.92
N TYR A 434 32.41 -0.68 15.25
CA TYR A 434 31.83 -0.16 14.01
C TYR A 434 30.70 0.83 14.30
N GLN A 435 30.54 1.85 13.46
CA GLN A 435 29.47 2.85 13.58
C GLN A 435 28.67 2.93 12.28
N LEU A 436 27.36 2.75 12.35
CA LEU A 436 26.45 3.03 11.24
C LEU A 436 26.07 4.50 11.23
N LYS A 437 26.10 5.12 10.05
CA LYS A 437 25.52 6.42 9.77
C LYS A 437 24.51 6.31 8.63
N VAL A 438 23.34 6.91 8.83
CA VAL A 438 22.27 6.98 7.83
C VAL A 438 21.85 8.45 7.68
N ASP A 439 22.05 9.00 6.50
CA ASP A 439 21.53 10.31 6.14
C ASP A 439 20.11 10.16 5.59
N HIS A 440 19.22 11.09 5.94
CA HIS A 440 17.82 11.10 5.50
C HIS A 440 17.05 9.80 5.81
N PHE A 441 17.21 9.28 7.02
CA PHE A 441 16.52 8.07 7.48
C PHE A 441 15.01 8.29 7.45
N ASP A 442 14.29 7.61 6.56
CA ASP A 442 12.83 7.63 6.51
C ASP A 442 12.27 6.25 6.89
N PRO A 443 11.47 6.11 7.96
CA PRO A 443 10.93 4.81 8.35
C PRO A 443 10.01 4.18 7.28
N ALA A 444 9.47 4.96 6.35
CA ALA A 444 8.64 4.45 5.23
C ALA A 444 9.47 3.88 4.07
N ALA A 445 10.75 4.25 3.94
CA ALA A 445 11.60 3.61 2.96
C ALA A 445 11.89 2.17 3.42
N THR A 446 11.85 1.19 2.51
CA THR A 446 12.26 -0.20 2.81
C THR A 446 13.75 -0.42 2.61
N THR A 447 14.38 0.38 1.76
CA THR A 447 15.81 0.28 1.41
C THR A 447 16.41 1.68 1.29
N ARG A 448 17.61 1.91 1.85
CA ARG A 448 18.36 3.17 1.67
C ARG A 448 19.87 2.96 1.74
N THR A 449 20.62 3.89 1.17
CA THR A 449 22.09 3.92 1.32
C THR A 449 22.47 4.31 2.74
N ALA A 450 23.54 3.70 3.27
CA ALA A 450 24.13 4.05 4.55
C ALA A 450 25.66 3.88 4.50
N THR A 451 26.34 4.21 5.59
CA THR A 451 27.79 4.04 5.72
C THR A 451 28.13 3.42 7.06
N VAL A 452 28.93 2.36 7.04
CA VAL A 452 29.56 1.82 8.24
C VAL A 452 30.98 2.37 8.32
N THR A 453 31.34 3.00 9.43
CA THR A 453 32.72 3.39 9.73
C THR A 453 33.37 2.27 10.54
N ALA A 454 34.47 1.72 10.01
CA ALA A 454 35.26 0.70 10.67
C ALA A 454 36.11 1.28 11.83
N PRO A 455 36.62 0.43 12.76
CA PRO A 455 37.45 0.89 13.88
C PRO A 455 38.71 1.66 13.48
N ASP A 456 39.22 1.42 12.27
CA ASP A 456 40.38 2.13 11.70
C ASP A 456 40.02 3.46 11.02
N GLY A 457 38.73 3.84 11.03
CA GLY A 457 38.19 5.03 10.40
C GLY A 457 37.77 4.85 8.94
N THR A 458 37.94 3.66 8.35
CA THR A 458 37.56 3.39 6.96
C THR A 458 36.04 3.46 6.80
N ALA A 459 35.56 4.24 5.83
CA ALA A 459 34.15 4.31 5.47
C ALA A 459 33.79 3.17 4.49
N LEU A 460 32.80 2.37 4.86
CA LEU A 460 32.29 1.24 4.10
C LEU A 460 30.86 1.58 3.62
N PRO A 461 30.65 1.80 2.31
CA PRO A 461 29.31 1.97 1.77
C PRO A 461 28.49 0.69 1.97
N VAL A 462 27.30 0.83 2.54
CA VAL A 462 26.37 -0.28 2.76
C VAL A 462 24.95 0.12 2.35
N VAL A 463 24.05 -0.85 2.32
CA VAL A 463 22.61 -0.64 2.16
C VAL A 463 21.92 -1.05 3.46
N LEU A 464 21.02 -0.20 3.94
CA LEU A 464 20.18 -0.46 5.11
C LEU A 464 18.75 -0.75 4.65
N HIS A 465 18.27 -1.93 5.02
CA HIS A 465 16.90 -2.35 4.82
C HIS A 465 16.11 -2.29 6.12
N THR A 466 14.83 -1.95 6.03
CA THR A 466 13.90 -1.98 7.18
C THR A 466 12.51 -2.46 6.77
N ALA A 467 11.81 -3.07 7.71
CA ALA A 467 10.38 -3.34 7.66
C ALA A 467 9.73 -2.94 9.00
N ASP A 468 8.47 -2.48 8.94
CA ASP A 468 7.73 -1.96 10.09
C ASP A 468 6.67 -2.96 10.54
N GLY A 469 6.88 -3.57 11.71
CA GLY A 469 6.04 -4.67 12.19
C GLY A 469 4.68 -4.24 12.75
N LEU A 470 3.84 -5.22 13.06
CA LEU A 470 2.49 -5.07 13.61
C LEU A 470 2.41 -4.28 14.93
N ARG A 471 1.71 -3.16 14.97
CA ARG A 471 1.42 -2.41 16.20
C ARG A 471 -0.02 -2.62 16.64
N MET A 472 -0.25 -2.57 17.95
CA MET A 472 -1.61 -2.60 18.53
C MET A 472 -2.13 -1.23 18.95
N SER A 473 -1.24 -0.24 19.04
CA SER A 473 -1.56 1.10 19.51
C SER A 473 -1.24 2.14 18.44
N PRO A 474 -2.06 3.19 18.30
CA PRO A 474 -1.78 4.32 17.42
C PRO A 474 -0.44 5.01 17.71
N ARG A 475 0.18 5.57 16.67
CA ARG A 475 1.31 6.50 16.77
C ARG A 475 1.27 7.59 15.70
N GLU A 476 2.09 8.61 15.89
CA GLU A 476 2.31 9.65 14.88
C GLU A 476 3.09 9.12 13.66
N SER A 477 2.88 9.77 12.52
CA SER A 477 3.62 9.50 11.28
C SER A 477 5.10 9.91 11.40
N GLY A 478 5.96 9.26 10.60
CA GLY A 478 7.40 9.52 10.63
C GLY A 478 8.09 9.04 11.92
N LEU A 479 9.05 9.86 12.40
CA LEU A 479 9.74 9.70 13.68
C LEU A 479 9.43 10.87 14.60
N ASP A 480 9.26 10.55 15.88
CA ASP A 480 9.04 11.47 17.00
C ASP A 480 9.91 11.04 18.20
N SER A 481 9.65 11.59 19.39
CA SER A 481 10.35 11.17 20.60
C SER A 481 9.99 9.76 21.07
N ASN A 482 8.94 9.14 20.52
CA ASN A 482 8.52 7.79 20.86
C ASN A 482 9.23 6.78 19.94
N PRO A 483 10.04 5.86 20.49
CA PRO A 483 10.78 4.92 19.66
C PRO A 483 9.91 4.14 18.66
N ARG A 484 10.35 4.09 17.41
CA ARG A 484 9.80 3.23 16.36
C ARG A 484 10.68 2.00 16.21
N HIS A 485 10.12 0.85 16.56
CA HIS A 485 10.79 -0.45 16.48
C HIS A 485 10.61 -1.03 15.08
N LEU A 486 11.72 -1.38 14.44
CA LEU A 486 11.77 -1.92 13.09
C LEU A 486 12.69 -3.15 13.09
N VAL A 487 12.42 -4.07 12.18
CA VAL A 487 13.38 -5.11 11.79
C VAL A 487 14.14 -4.64 10.56
N GLY A 488 15.40 -5.03 10.41
CA GLY A 488 16.20 -4.60 9.29
C GLY A 488 17.35 -5.53 8.95
N ALA A 489 18.15 -5.09 8.00
CA ALA A 489 19.41 -5.74 7.66
C ALA A 489 20.40 -4.74 7.06
N ILE A 490 21.69 -5.04 7.25
CA ILE A 490 22.79 -4.36 6.58
C ILE A 490 23.28 -5.27 5.46
N GLU A 491 23.20 -4.79 4.22
CA GLU A 491 23.70 -5.46 3.01
C GLU A 491 24.95 -4.74 2.50
N ILE A 492 25.96 -5.51 2.07
CA ILE A 492 27.08 -5.00 1.28
C ILE A 492 26.65 -5.03 -0.18
N PRO A 493 26.79 -3.96 -1.00
CA PRO A 493 26.47 -4.05 -2.42
C PRO A 493 27.16 -5.24 -3.11
N ALA A 494 26.43 -6.01 -3.92
CA ALA A 494 26.90 -7.28 -4.50
C ALA A 494 28.28 -7.22 -5.17
N THR A 495 28.58 -6.14 -5.90
CA THR A 495 29.89 -5.92 -6.52
C THR A 495 31.00 -5.75 -5.48
N ALA A 496 30.75 -4.93 -4.44
CA ALA A 496 31.69 -4.73 -3.34
C ALA A 496 31.90 -6.01 -2.52
N TYR A 497 30.86 -6.82 -2.35
CA TYR A 497 30.95 -8.10 -1.65
C TYR A 497 31.79 -9.13 -2.42
N ALA A 498 31.61 -9.21 -3.74
CA ALA A 498 32.41 -10.08 -4.62
C ALA A 498 33.89 -9.69 -4.60
N ASP A 499 34.18 -8.38 -4.62
CA ASP A 499 35.53 -7.83 -4.67
C ASP A 499 36.14 -7.55 -3.28
N ARG A 500 35.48 -7.97 -2.19
CA ARG A 500 35.84 -7.59 -0.81
C ARG A 500 37.29 -7.89 -0.42
N ALA A 501 37.91 -8.93 -1.00
CA ALA A 501 39.31 -9.28 -0.73
C ALA A 501 40.30 -8.17 -1.11
N SER A 502 39.89 -7.22 -1.98
CA SER A 502 40.67 -6.03 -2.33
C SER A 502 40.58 -4.89 -1.31
N ASN A 503 39.66 -4.98 -0.35
CA ASN A 503 39.45 -4.00 0.72
C ASN A 503 39.55 -4.70 2.09
N PRO A 504 40.72 -4.65 2.76
CA PRO A 504 40.94 -5.35 4.03
C PRO A 504 39.95 -4.99 5.15
N ALA A 505 39.49 -3.73 5.21
CA ALA A 505 38.51 -3.29 6.20
C ALA A 505 37.13 -3.90 5.93
N LEU A 506 36.71 -3.93 4.66
CA LEU A 506 35.47 -4.59 4.25
C LEU A 506 35.53 -6.10 4.47
N ASP A 507 36.61 -6.77 4.07
CA ASP A 507 36.78 -8.21 4.27
C ASP A 507 36.74 -8.58 5.75
N THR A 508 37.37 -7.76 6.61
CA THR A 508 37.30 -7.92 8.07
C THR A 508 35.88 -7.72 8.60
N PHE A 509 35.17 -6.67 8.16
CA PHE A 509 33.79 -6.43 8.56
C PHE A 509 32.87 -7.59 8.16
N VAL A 510 33.00 -8.08 6.93
CA VAL A 510 32.23 -9.23 6.43
C VAL A 510 32.55 -10.48 7.24
N ARG A 511 33.83 -10.82 7.42
CA ARG A 511 34.26 -12.03 8.12
C ARG A 511 33.87 -12.02 9.60
N ASP A 512 34.09 -10.90 10.29
CA ASP A 512 34.00 -10.85 11.75
C ASP A 512 32.62 -10.38 12.25
N TRP A 513 32.01 -9.38 11.62
CA TRP A 513 30.73 -8.83 12.06
C TRP A 513 29.54 -9.41 11.28
N MET A 514 29.67 -9.59 9.96
CA MET A 514 28.61 -10.20 9.14
C MET A 514 28.68 -11.74 9.12
N HIS A 515 29.65 -12.35 9.80
CA HIS A 515 29.87 -13.81 9.85
C HIS A 515 30.01 -14.46 8.47
N GLY A 516 30.61 -13.74 7.52
CA GLY A 516 30.79 -14.21 6.15
C GLY A 516 29.55 -14.10 5.28
N ASN A 517 28.49 -13.44 5.75
CA ASN A 517 27.28 -13.22 4.97
C ASN A 517 27.33 -11.91 4.17
N HIS A 518 26.62 -11.89 3.04
CA HIS A 518 26.40 -10.72 2.20
C HIS A 518 25.45 -9.70 2.82
N ILE A 519 24.52 -10.19 3.62
CA ILE A 519 23.47 -9.44 4.31
C ILE A 519 23.37 -9.95 5.75
N ALA A 520 23.28 -9.03 6.70
CA ALA A 520 23.23 -9.34 8.12
C ALA A 520 21.99 -8.71 8.76
N ALA A 521 21.10 -9.56 9.28
CA ALA A 521 19.90 -9.13 10.00
C ALA A 521 20.25 -8.32 11.26
N ILE A 522 19.46 -7.29 11.51
CA ILE A 522 19.50 -6.45 12.70
C ILE A 522 18.08 -6.14 13.18
N THR A 523 17.95 -5.69 14.41
CA THR A 523 16.79 -4.93 14.88
C THR A 523 17.19 -3.51 15.18
N LEU A 524 16.26 -2.58 14.99
CA LEU A 524 16.54 -1.17 15.20
C LEU A 524 15.37 -0.43 15.83
N SER A 525 15.71 0.61 16.58
CA SER A 525 14.78 1.45 17.31
C SER A 525 15.18 2.90 17.07
N ALA A 526 14.32 3.66 16.39
CA ALA A 526 14.61 5.03 15.98
C ALA A 526 13.66 6.04 16.64
N THR A 527 14.19 7.18 17.05
CA THR A 527 13.43 8.41 17.35
C THR A 527 13.83 9.49 16.35
N ASP A 528 13.25 10.68 16.46
CA ASP A 528 13.66 11.84 15.66
C ASP A 528 15.10 12.32 15.91
N HIS A 529 15.81 11.77 16.90
CA HIS A 529 17.18 12.16 17.27
C HIS A 529 18.11 10.99 17.62
N ASP A 530 17.62 9.76 17.74
CA ASP A 530 18.39 8.60 18.20
C ASP A 530 18.14 7.37 17.33
N LEU A 531 19.16 6.52 17.20
CA LEU A 531 19.07 5.22 16.55
C LEU A 531 19.84 4.19 17.38
N VAL A 532 19.14 3.11 17.74
CA VAL A 532 19.71 1.98 18.46
C VAL A 532 19.63 0.74 17.59
N ILE A 533 20.70 -0.06 17.55
CA ILE A 533 20.80 -1.29 16.76
C ILE A 533 21.13 -2.48 17.67
N ARG A 534 20.51 -3.64 17.38
CA ARG A 534 20.78 -4.93 18.02
C ARG A 534 20.94 -6.07 17.02
#